data_AF-A0AAX0S596-F1
#
_entry.id   AF-A0AAX0S596-F1
#
_cell.length_a   1.000
_cell.length_b   1.000
_cell.length_c   1.000
_cell.angle_alpha   90.00
_cell.angle_beta   90.00
_cell.angle_gamma   90.00
#
_symmetry.space_group_name_H-M   'P 1'
#
loop_
_entity.id
_entity.type
_entity.pdbx_description
1 polymer ?
#
loop_
_entity_poly.entity_id
_entity_poly.type
_entity_poly.pdbx_seq_one_letter_code
_entity_poly.pdbx_strand_id
1 'polypeptide(L)'
;MKNEDFKREGHHRGEHHKGKEHGSHHRGPKTFRRGRAIAFLEMMNLKRSTIKEQLDKPEFQSINQILVGELKAIDMLINEFIQLFEIQESEAGDKKSEEKETSNNDEKGIEMNETN
;
A
#
# COMPACT_ATOMS: atom_id res chain seq x y z
N MET A 1 41.95 15.71 55.80
CA MET A 1 42.43 15.43 54.44
C MET A 1 42.05 14.00 54.11
N LYS A 2 40.93 13.82 53.39
CA LYS A 2 40.83 13.43 51.96
C LYS A 2 40.49 11.94 51.82
N ASN A 3 39.18 11.67 51.86
CA ASN A 3 38.57 10.50 51.22
C ASN A 3 38.74 10.66 49.71
N GLU A 4 39.22 9.65 49.01
CA GLU A 4 38.89 9.31 47.61
C GLU A 4 39.41 7.91 47.31
N ASP A 5 38.52 7.02 46.84
CA ASP A 5 38.81 5.97 45.85
C ASP A 5 37.53 5.15 45.58
N PHE A 6 36.54 5.78 44.91
CA PHE A 6 35.45 5.04 44.27
C PHE A 6 35.91 4.52 42.91
N LYS A 7 36.26 3.24 42.85
CA LYS A 7 36.59 2.55 41.59
C LYS A 7 35.34 1.95 40.94
N ARG A 8 35.07 2.42 39.72
CA ARG A 8 34.69 1.68 38.51
C ARG A 8 33.30 1.04 38.46
N GLU A 9 32.37 1.81 37.90
CA GLU A 9 31.79 1.58 36.57
C GLU A 9 31.70 0.11 36.10
N GLY A 10 30.58 -0.53 36.39
CA GLY A 10 30.14 -1.80 35.80
C GLY A 10 28.85 -1.60 35.03
N HIS A 11 28.97 -1.37 33.72
CA HIS A 11 27.85 -1.21 32.79
C HIS A 11 27.03 -2.51 32.71
N HIS A 12 25.81 -2.47 33.22
CA HIS A 12 24.78 -3.48 32.98
C HIS A 12 24.34 -3.44 31.51
N ARG A 13 24.97 -4.24 30.64
CA ARG A 13 24.40 -4.53 29.32
C ARG A 13 23.59 -5.81 29.40
N GLY A 14 22.28 -5.62 29.47
CA GLY A 14 21.27 -6.67 29.44
C GLY A 14 21.44 -7.57 28.23
N GLU A 15 21.68 -8.84 28.52
CA GLU A 15 21.65 -9.93 27.58
C GLU A 15 20.18 -10.29 27.33
N HIS A 16 19.62 -9.79 26.23
CA HIS A 16 18.29 -10.17 25.76
C HIS A 16 18.42 -11.06 24.53
N HIS A 17 18.01 -12.31 24.68
CA HIS A 17 17.69 -13.23 23.58
C HIS A 17 16.63 -12.63 22.64
N LYS A 18 16.79 -12.85 21.34
CA LYS A 18 15.76 -13.08 20.29
C LYS A 18 16.49 -13.14 18.94
N GLY A 19 16.42 -14.22 18.16
CA GLY A 19 15.21 -14.82 17.63
C GLY A 19 15.23 -14.58 16.13
N LYS A 20 15.33 -15.66 15.36
CA LYS A 20 15.19 -15.70 13.89
C LYS A 20 13.97 -14.88 13.44
N GLU A 21 14.11 -14.09 12.37
CA GLU A 21 13.08 -13.97 11.34
C GLU A 21 13.60 -13.22 10.10
N HIS A 22 13.34 -13.85 8.95
CA HIS A 22 13.53 -13.33 7.60
C HIS A 22 12.78 -12.00 7.39
N GLY A 23 13.32 -11.13 6.54
CA GLY A 23 12.56 -10.03 5.93
C GLY A 23 12.80 -8.66 6.55
N SER A 24 14.06 -8.21 6.60
CA SER A 24 14.38 -6.80 6.84
C SER A 24 14.07 -5.98 5.58
N HIS A 25 12.78 -5.89 5.23
CA HIS A 25 12.29 -4.78 4.43
C HIS A 25 12.58 -3.52 5.24
N HIS A 26 13.36 -2.62 4.67
CA HIS A 26 13.86 -1.39 5.28
C HIS A 26 12.72 -0.50 5.81
N ARG A 27 12.20 -0.83 7.00
CA ARG A 27 11.31 0.04 7.76
C ARG A 27 12.18 1.14 8.35
N GLY A 28 12.23 2.26 7.64
CA GLY A 28 12.78 3.50 8.18
C GLY A 28 12.09 3.88 9.50
N PRO A 29 12.67 4.80 10.28
CA PRO A 29 12.11 5.19 11.57
C PRO A 29 10.64 5.60 11.44
N LYS A 30 9.78 5.10 12.34
CA LYS A 30 8.37 5.49 12.44
C LYS A 30 8.26 6.93 12.94
N THR A 31 8.45 7.87 12.02
CA THR A 31 8.34 9.29 12.30
C THR A 31 6.91 9.77 12.07
N PHE A 32 6.54 10.85 12.76
CA PHE A 32 5.27 11.53 12.52
C PHE A 32 5.08 11.89 11.05
N ARG A 33 6.15 12.31 10.36
CA ARG A 33 6.13 12.64 8.93
C ARG A 33 5.70 11.44 8.08
N ARG A 34 6.29 10.26 8.31
CA ARG A 34 5.94 9.04 7.57
C ARG A 34 4.50 8.61 7.84
N GLY A 35 4.05 8.69 9.09
CA GLY A 35 2.64 8.38 9.43
C GLY A 35 1.65 9.32 8.74
N ARG A 36 1.96 10.61 8.63
CA ARG A 36 1.13 11.57 7.88
C ARG A 36 1.16 11.31 6.38
N ALA A 37 2.29 10.89 5.83
CA ALA A 37 2.40 10.52 4.42
C ALA A 37 1.52 9.30 4.09
N ILE A 38 1.53 8.27 4.93
CA ILE A 38 0.67 7.08 4.75
C ILE A 38 -0.81 7.47 4.81
N ALA A 39 -1.24 8.25 5.82
CA ALA A 39 -2.63 8.69 5.92
C ALA A 39 -3.07 9.55 4.72
N PHE A 40 -2.17 10.36 4.16
CA PHE A 40 -2.44 11.11 2.95
C PHE A 40 -2.60 10.19 1.73
N LEU A 41 -1.75 9.18 1.59
CA LEU A 41 -1.85 8.20 0.52
C LEU A 41 -3.16 7.40 0.61
N GLU A 42 -3.56 6.97 1.81
CA GLU A 42 -4.86 6.32 2.05
C GLU A 42 -6.04 7.20 1.57
N MET A 43 -5.99 8.50 1.89
CA MET A 43 -7.00 9.47 1.42
C MET A 43 -7.02 9.57 -0.11
N MET A 44 -5.86 9.57 -0.78
CA MET A 44 -5.79 9.62 -2.24
C MET A 44 -6.36 8.35 -2.88
N ASN A 45 -6.05 7.18 -2.33
CA ASN A 45 -6.59 5.90 -2.78
C ASN A 45 -8.11 5.81 -2.60
N LEU A 46 -8.65 6.37 -1.51
CA LEU A 46 -10.10 6.48 -1.34
C LEU A 46 -10.73 7.34 -2.44
N LYS A 47 -10.18 8.53 -2.72
CA LYS A 47 -10.69 9.40 -3.79
C LYS A 47 -10.61 8.72 -5.16
N ARG A 48 -9.50 8.05 -5.44
CA ARG A 48 -9.30 7.26 -6.66
C ARG A 48 -10.42 6.22 -6.83
N SER A 49 -10.72 5.44 -5.78
CA SER A 49 -11.80 4.44 -5.81
C SER A 49 -13.16 5.09 -6.07
N THR A 50 -13.45 6.20 -5.39
CA THR A 50 -14.71 6.93 -5.57
C THR A 50 -14.89 7.42 -7.00
N ILE A 51 -13.84 7.97 -7.64
CA ILE A 51 -13.93 8.44 -9.03
C ILE A 51 -14.10 7.26 -9.99
N LYS A 52 -13.42 6.13 -9.74
CA LYS A 52 -13.64 4.92 -10.54
C LYS A 52 -15.09 4.46 -10.49
N GLU A 53 -15.69 4.40 -9.30
CA GLU A 53 -17.10 4.06 -9.15
C GLU A 53 -18.05 5.07 -9.81
N GLN A 54 -17.64 6.34 -9.92
CA GLN A 54 -18.43 7.36 -10.62
C GLN A 54 -18.39 7.17 -12.15
N LEU A 55 -17.28 6.70 -12.72
CA LEU A 55 -17.18 6.46 -14.16
C LEU A 55 -18.18 5.42 -14.68
N ASP A 56 -18.56 4.46 -13.83
CA ASP A 56 -19.51 3.39 -14.18
C ASP A 56 -20.98 3.82 -14.03
N LYS A 57 -21.24 5.00 -13.46
CA LYS A 57 -22.61 5.47 -13.18
C LYS A 57 -23.13 6.34 -14.33
N PRO A 58 -24.34 6.05 -14.86
CA PRO A 58 -24.90 6.80 -15.99
C PRO A 58 -25.17 8.28 -15.65
N GLU A 59 -25.38 8.60 -14.37
CA GLU A 59 -25.60 9.95 -13.87
C GLU A 59 -24.43 10.91 -14.17
N PHE A 60 -23.20 10.38 -14.32
CA PHE A 60 -22.00 11.18 -14.56
C PHE A 60 -21.54 11.19 -16.01
N GLN A 61 -22.28 10.57 -16.94
CA GLN A 61 -21.84 10.41 -18.32
C GLN A 61 -21.55 11.73 -19.04
N SER A 62 -22.27 12.80 -18.70
CA SER A 62 -22.05 14.15 -19.24
C SER A 62 -20.71 14.78 -18.80
N ILE A 63 -20.11 14.29 -17.72
CA ILE A 63 -18.84 14.80 -17.16
C ILE A 63 -17.72 13.76 -17.20
N ASN A 64 -17.88 12.63 -17.90
CA ASN A 64 -16.89 11.54 -17.94
C ASN A 64 -15.48 12.02 -18.29
N GLN A 65 -15.34 12.96 -19.23
CA GLN A 65 -14.02 13.48 -19.62
C GLN A 65 -13.30 14.19 -18.46
N ILE A 66 -14.06 14.86 -17.57
CA ILE A 66 -13.53 15.51 -16.38
C ILE A 66 -13.10 14.44 -15.37
N LEU A 67 -13.94 13.44 -15.11
CA LEU A 67 -13.64 12.34 -14.18
C LEU A 67 -12.41 11.53 -14.60
N VAL A 68 -12.26 11.24 -15.89
CA VAL A 68 -11.06 10.59 -16.43
C VAL A 68 -9.81 11.46 -16.23
N GLY A 69 -9.94 12.79 -16.42
CA GLY A 69 -8.86 13.73 -16.17
C GLY A 69 -8.44 13.77 -14.70
N GLU A 70 -9.42 13.84 -13.79
CA GLU A 70 -9.19 13.84 -12.35
C GLU A 70 -8.57 12.53 -11.86
N LEU A 71 -9.08 11.38 -12.35
CA LEU A 71 -8.52 10.06 -12.02
C LEU A 71 -7.04 9.98 -12.40
N LYS A 72 -6.68 10.43 -13.62
CA LYS A 72 -5.28 10.49 -14.06
C LYS A 72 -4.43 11.41 -13.20
N ALA A 73 -4.96 12.56 -12.80
CA ALA A 73 -4.24 13.50 -11.93
C ALA A 73 -3.97 12.88 -10.54
N ILE A 74 -4.96 12.17 -9.97
CA ILE A 74 -4.79 11.46 -8.69
C ILE A 74 -3.77 10.32 -8.83
N ASP A 75 -3.85 9.53 -9.90
CA ASP A 75 -2.89 8.46 -10.16
C ASP A 75 -1.44 8.98 -10.27
N MET A 76 -1.24 10.10 -10.98
CA MET A 76 0.06 10.77 -11.05
C MET A 76 0.55 11.23 -9.68
N LEU A 77 -0.31 11.92 -8.92
CA LEU A 77 0.03 12.41 -7.59
C LEU A 77 0.39 11.29 -6.62
N ILE A 78 -0.35 10.17 -6.65
CA ILE A 78 -0.04 8.98 -5.83
C ILE A 78 1.36 8.47 -6.14
N ASN A 79 1.68 8.30 -7.44
CA ASN A 79 2.98 7.78 -7.86
C ASN A 79 4.13 8.71 -7.44
N GLU A 80 3.98 10.01 -7.68
CA GLU A 80 4.96 11.02 -7.27
C GLU A 80 5.15 11.04 -5.74
N PHE A 81 4.05 10.92 -4.99
CA PHE A 81 4.09 10.96 -3.53
C PHE A 81 4.74 9.72 -2.92
N ILE A 82 4.47 8.52 -3.47
CA ILE A 82 5.14 7.27 -3.06
C ILE A 82 6.66 7.38 -3.27
N GLN A 83 7.09 7.90 -4.43
CA GLN A 83 8.50 8.12 -4.73
C GLN A 83 9.13 9.14 -3.78
N LEU A 84 8.46 10.26 -3.54
CA LEU A 84 8.95 11.34 -2.67
C LEU A 84 9.18 10.89 -1.23
N PHE A 85 8.34 9.99 -0.71
CA PHE A 85 8.38 9.53 0.68
C PHE A 85 8.94 8.11 0.85
N GLU A 86 9.40 7.47 -0.22
CA GLU A 86 9.91 6.09 -0.24
C GLU A 86 8.95 5.14 0.52
N ILE A 87 7.66 5.24 0.19
CA ILE A 87 6.62 4.40 0.80
C ILE A 87 6.68 3.03 0.12
N GLN A 88 6.85 1.95 0.90
CA GLN A 88 6.88 0.61 0.34
C GLN A 88 5.45 0.13 0.02
N GLU A 89 5.29 -0.74 -0.98
CA GLU A 89 3.99 -1.31 -1.38
C GLU A 89 3.25 -1.97 -0.19
N SER A 90 3.99 -2.58 0.75
CA SER A 90 3.43 -3.18 1.97
C SER A 90 2.84 -2.17 2.96
N GLU A 91 3.24 -0.91 2.88
CA GLU A 91 2.76 0.20 3.71
C GLU A 91 1.72 1.06 3.00
N ALA A 92 1.74 1.06 1.67
CA ALA A 92 0.79 1.77 0.82
C ALA A 92 -0.60 1.11 0.78
N GLY A 93 -0.78 -0.07 1.39
CA GLY A 93 -2.08 -0.74 1.52
C GLY A 93 -2.66 -1.26 0.20
N ASP A 94 -2.09 -0.90 -0.95
CA ASP A 94 -2.50 -1.38 -2.26
C ASP A 94 -2.00 -2.80 -2.49
N LYS A 95 -2.85 -3.77 -2.11
CA LYS A 95 -2.92 -5.00 -2.88
C LYS A 95 -3.24 -4.58 -4.31
N LYS A 96 -2.25 -4.59 -5.19
CA LYS A 96 -2.45 -4.56 -6.64
C LYS A 96 -3.61 -5.50 -6.95
N SER A 97 -4.75 -4.93 -7.30
CA SER A 97 -5.80 -5.65 -8.01
C SER A 97 -5.20 -5.93 -9.39
N GLU A 98 -4.46 -7.03 -9.50
CA GLU A 98 -4.16 -7.64 -10.79
C GLU A 98 -5.52 -7.99 -11.40
N GLU A 99 -6.00 -7.13 -12.27
CA GLU A 99 -6.96 -7.47 -13.29
C GLU A 99 -6.31 -8.57 -14.13
N LYS A 100 -6.55 -9.83 -13.74
CA LYS A 100 -6.35 -10.96 -14.64
C LYS A 100 -7.36 -10.76 -15.77
N GLU A 101 -6.85 -10.32 -16.91
CA GLU A 101 -7.52 -10.38 -18.19
C GLU A 101 -8.16 -11.77 -18.34
N THR A 102 -9.48 -11.81 -18.28
CA THR A 102 -10.25 -12.96 -18.72
C THR A 102 -10.12 -13.00 -20.23
N SER A 103 -9.16 -13.79 -20.72
CA SER A 103 -9.11 -14.22 -22.11
C SER A 103 -10.37 -15.05 -22.41
N ASN A 104 -11.38 -14.40 -22.99
CA ASN A 104 -12.47 -15.06 -23.68
C ASN A 104 -11.88 -15.87 -24.83
N ASN A 105 -12.01 -17.19 -24.77
CA ASN A 105 -12.05 -18.04 -25.95
C ASN A 105 -13.35 -18.83 -25.89
N ASP A 106 -14.34 -18.33 -26.60
CA ASP A 106 -15.49 -19.10 -27.03
C ASP A 106 -15.01 -20.26 -27.91
N GLU A 107 -15.39 -21.50 -27.59
CA GLU A 107 -15.80 -22.48 -28.61
C GLU A 107 -16.54 -23.69 -28.01
N LYS A 108 -17.85 -23.71 -28.30
CA LYS A 108 -18.74 -24.85 -28.60
C LYS A 108 -18.62 -26.18 -27.83
N GLY A 109 -19.76 -26.57 -27.24
CA GLY A 109 -20.11 -27.97 -27.01
C GLY A 109 -21.40 -28.17 -26.20
N ILE A 110 -22.56 -27.87 -26.77
CA ILE A 110 -23.86 -28.33 -26.24
C ILE A 110 -24.26 -29.57 -27.05
N GLU A 111 -24.40 -30.72 -26.38
CA GLU A 111 -25.41 -31.78 -26.59
C GLU A 111 -25.19 -32.85 -25.51
N MET A 112 -25.94 -32.78 -24.40
CA MET A 112 -27.19 -33.51 -24.09
C MET A 112 -26.99 -35.00 -23.69
N ASN A 113 -27.22 -35.24 -22.39
CA ASN A 113 -27.71 -36.44 -21.67
C ASN A 113 -28.47 -37.46 -22.55
N GLU A 114 -28.52 -38.77 -22.32
CA GLU A 114 -28.82 -39.51 -21.08
C GLU A 114 -28.71 -41.03 -21.37
N THR A 115 -28.56 -41.81 -20.30
CA THR A 115 -28.42 -43.28 -20.22
C THR A 115 -29.62 -44.11 -20.73
N ASN A 116 -29.34 -45.21 -21.45
CA ASN A 116 -30.04 -46.51 -21.31
C ASN A 116 -29.15 -47.66 -21.79
#